data_AF-M1P661-F1
#
_entry.id   AF-M1P661-F1
#
_cell.length_a   1.000
_cell.length_b   1.000
_cell.length_c   1.000
_cell.angle_alpha   90.00
_cell.angle_beta   90.00
_cell.angle_gamma   90.00
#
_symmetry.space_group_name_H-M   'P 1'
#
loop_
_entity.id
_entity.type
_entity.pdbx_description
1 polymer ?
#
loop_
_entity_poly.entity_id
_entity_poly.type
_entity_poly.pdbx_seq_one_letter_code
_entity_poly.pdbx_strand_id
1 'polypeptide(L)'
;MLSDIIDVLADPVDGTPLSGADDFSRLVSESGHSYDVARQGYVTLAGGAGLRHEGDDMSMINDRETFLSRGHFAPFVEAVTSSVHDSLDDAEVPDDAHPVILEVGAGTGYYLAHTLDDVIGSRGVGLDVSVHAARHLAKCHPRVGAVAADVWARLPLRDASVDVITVVFAPRNAAEFARVLKPGGQVIVLAADRGHLAELRDPLGIIDVEEGKVDRLIEQAAGHLRPVGGSEYIEFAMNLDRDSIAAQIGMSPSARHIPAPELAERIASLPETMTVTARAGITRLQHA
;
A
#
# COMPACT_ATOMS: atom_id res chain seq x y z
N MET A 1 -10.19 -6.27 11.85
CA MET A 1 -9.35 -6.35 13.08
C MET A 1 -8.33 -7.48 12.94
N LEU A 2 -7.34 -7.58 13.84
CA LEU A 2 -6.36 -8.69 13.82
C LEU A 2 -6.99 -10.07 13.97
N SER A 3 -8.05 -10.18 14.77
CA SER A 3 -8.85 -11.41 14.91
C SER A 3 -9.44 -11.90 13.59
N ASP A 4 -9.76 -10.97 12.68
CA ASP A 4 -10.44 -11.29 11.43
C ASP A 4 -9.47 -11.79 10.36
N ILE A 5 -8.16 -11.62 10.57
CA ILE A 5 -7.11 -12.02 9.63
C ILE A 5 -6.15 -13.06 10.23
N ILE A 6 -6.37 -13.51 11.46
CA ILE A 6 -5.42 -14.40 12.16
C ILE A 6 -5.17 -15.69 11.40
N ASP A 7 -6.17 -16.17 10.66
CA ASP A 7 -6.10 -17.39 9.85
C ASP A 7 -5.15 -17.28 8.65
N VAL A 8 -4.83 -16.06 8.19
CA VAL A 8 -3.88 -15.81 7.10
C VAL A 8 -2.48 -15.40 7.58
N LEU A 9 -2.30 -15.10 8.87
CA LEU A 9 -1.01 -14.70 9.42
C LEU A 9 -0.10 -15.92 9.67
N ALA A 10 1.20 -15.69 9.48
CA ALA A 10 2.24 -16.66 9.74
C ALA A 10 3.41 -16.03 10.49
N ASP A 11 4.11 -16.83 11.27
CA ASP A 11 5.31 -16.44 11.98
C ASP A 11 6.39 -15.97 10.98
N PRO A 12 6.93 -14.74 11.11
CA PRO A 12 7.96 -14.23 10.21
C PRO A 12 9.30 -14.99 10.27
N VAL A 13 9.54 -15.79 11.31
CA VAL A 13 10.78 -16.56 11.52
C VAL A 13 10.72 -17.92 10.86
N ASP A 14 9.62 -18.66 11.06
CA ASP A 14 9.51 -20.06 10.61
C ASP A 14 8.29 -20.34 9.73
N GLY A 15 7.32 -19.43 9.65
CA GLY A 15 6.12 -19.57 8.83
C GLY A 15 5.03 -20.45 9.42
N THR A 16 5.15 -20.87 10.67
CA THR A 16 4.05 -21.57 11.35
C THR A 16 2.85 -20.64 11.55
N PRO A 17 1.61 -21.16 11.57
CA PRO A 17 0.43 -20.35 11.79
C PRO A 17 0.49 -19.58 13.11
N LEU A 18 -0.05 -18.36 13.12
CA LEU A 18 -0.25 -17.59 14.35
C LEU A 18 -1.64 -17.82 14.95
N SER A 19 -1.73 -17.66 16.26
CA SER A 19 -2.99 -17.71 17.01
C SER A 19 -3.04 -16.57 18.03
N GLY A 20 -4.24 -16.09 18.36
CA GLY A 20 -4.43 -15.09 19.42
C GLY A 20 -4.28 -15.72 20.80
N ALA A 21 -3.55 -15.06 21.69
CA ALA A 21 -3.41 -15.40 23.10
C ALA A 21 -3.82 -14.22 23.99
N ASP A 22 -4.18 -14.51 25.24
CA ASP A 22 -4.53 -13.52 26.26
C ASP A 22 -5.51 -12.45 25.74
N ASP A 23 -6.67 -12.90 25.27
CA ASP A 23 -7.72 -12.04 24.69
C ASP A 23 -7.19 -11.15 23.53
N PHE A 24 -6.36 -11.75 22.67
CA PHE A 24 -5.69 -11.10 21.53
C PHE A 24 -4.72 -9.97 21.90
N SER A 25 -4.29 -9.87 23.16
CA SER A 25 -3.19 -8.96 23.53
C SER A 25 -1.82 -9.45 23.02
N ARG A 26 -1.72 -10.72 22.60
CA ARG A 26 -0.54 -11.31 21.97
C ARG A 26 -0.93 -12.23 20.83
N LEU A 27 -0.04 -12.36 19.84
CA LEU A 27 -0.07 -13.44 18.85
C LEU A 27 1.05 -14.43 19.15
N VAL A 28 0.77 -15.72 19.08
CA VAL A 28 1.74 -16.79 19.34
C VAL A 28 1.78 -17.79 18.19
N SER A 29 2.98 -18.24 17.87
CA SER A 29 3.21 -19.29 16.88
C SER A 29 3.24 -20.67 17.53
N GLU A 30 3.03 -21.72 16.72
CA GLU A 30 3.11 -23.11 17.19
C GLU A 30 4.53 -23.48 17.68
N SER A 31 5.56 -22.80 17.18
CA SER A 31 6.96 -22.97 17.60
C SER A 31 7.31 -22.22 18.89
N GLY A 32 6.39 -21.40 19.42
CA GLY A 32 6.53 -20.71 20.71
C GLY A 32 7.05 -19.27 20.64
N HIS A 33 7.17 -18.67 19.45
CA HIS A 33 7.39 -17.22 19.35
C HIS A 33 6.13 -16.46 19.76
N SER A 34 6.32 -15.26 20.29
CA SER A 34 5.24 -14.40 20.81
C SER A 34 5.46 -12.96 20.36
N TYR A 35 4.37 -12.33 19.93
CA TYR A 35 4.35 -10.96 19.42
C TYR A 35 3.27 -10.18 20.15
N ASP A 36 3.65 -9.09 20.81
CA ASP A 36 2.68 -8.26 21.52
C ASP A 36 1.84 -7.45 20.54
N VAL A 37 0.52 -7.46 20.75
CA VAL A 37 -0.39 -6.55 20.05
C VAL A 37 -0.33 -5.21 20.75
N ALA A 38 0.05 -4.17 20.01
CA ALA A 38 0.14 -2.83 20.56
C ALA A 38 -1.25 -2.34 20.99
N ARG A 39 -1.30 -1.46 22.01
CA ARG A 39 -2.57 -0.86 22.49
C ARG A 39 -3.40 -0.16 21.41
N GLN A 40 -2.78 0.20 20.28
CA GLN A 40 -3.44 0.83 19.15
C GLN A 40 -4.09 -0.19 18.19
N GLY A 41 -3.86 -1.50 18.37
CA GLY A 41 -4.50 -2.57 17.61
C GLY A 41 -3.68 -3.15 16.46
N TYR A 42 -2.40 -2.78 16.32
CA TYR A 42 -1.49 -3.37 15.32
C TYR A 42 -0.51 -4.35 15.99
N VAL A 43 0.07 -5.23 15.18
CA VAL A 43 1.14 -6.15 15.61
C VAL A 43 2.38 -5.93 14.75
N THR A 44 3.57 -5.95 15.36
CA THR A 44 4.84 -5.97 14.61
C THR A 44 5.28 -7.41 14.41
N LEU A 45 5.33 -7.84 13.15
CA LEU A 45 5.77 -9.17 12.75
C LEU A 45 7.06 -9.04 11.95
N ALA A 46 8.18 -9.14 12.66
CA ALA A 46 9.52 -9.12 12.09
C ALA A 46 10.32 -10.32 12.62
N GLY A 47 11.21 -10.86 11.79
CA GLY A 47 12.15 -11.90 12.22
C GLY A 47 13.21 -11.37 13.19
N GLY A 48 14.17 -12.21 13.59
CA GLY A 48 15.16 -11.89 14.63
C GLY A 48 16.04 -10.65 14.39
N ALA A 49 16.13 -10.15 13.15
CA ALA A 49 16.83 -8.90 12.84
C ALA A 49 15.98 -7.63 13.03
N GLY A 50 14.70 -7.77 13.39
CA GLY A 50 13.74 -6.67 13.46
C GLY A 50 13.37 -6.11 12.08
N LEU A 51 12.66 -4.98 12.09
CA LEU A 51 12.40 -4.18 10.89
C LEU A 51 13.71 -3.52 10.45
N ARG A 52 14.20 -3.84 9.24
CA ARG A 52 15.50 -3.35 8.76
C ARG A 52 15.39 -2.01 8.04
N HIS A 53 14.24 -1.74 7.44
CA HIS A 53 13.96 -0.50 6.73
C HIS A 53 13.15 0.45 7.62
N GLU A 54 13.48 1.73 7.54
CA GLU A 54 12.65 2.78 8.11
C GLU A 54 11.55 3.14 7.11
N GLY A 55 10.30 3.19 7.60
CA GLY A 55 9.16 3.66 6.84
C GLY A 55 8.94 5.15 7.00
N ASP A 56 7.78 5.62 6.53
CA ASP A 56 7.36 7.01 6.67
C ASP A 56 7.25 7.42 8.14
N ASP A 57 7.75 8.62 8.48
CA ASP A 57 7.63 9.19 9.81
C ASP A 57 6.22 9.77 10.07
N MET A 58 5.97 10.27 11.28
CA MET A 58 4.67 10.84 11.63
C MET A 58 4.28 12.05 10.76
N SER A 59 5.22 12.91 10.37
CA SER A 59 4.93 14.06 9.50
C SER A 59 4.49 13.59 8.12
N MET A 60 5.21 12.65 7.53
CA MET A 60 4.89 12.09 6.21
C MET A 60 3.52 11.40 6.20
N ILE A 61 3.17 10.69 7.29
CA ILE A 61 1.84 10.07 7.44
C ILE A 61 0.74 11.13 7.56
N ASN A 62 0.97 12.21 8.32
CA ASN A 62 0.00 13.30 8.43
C ASN A 62 -0.18 14.07 7.11
N ASP A 63 0.91 14.28 6.37
CA ASP A 63 0.88 14.87 5.04
C ASP A 63 0.08 13.99 4.08
N ARG A 64 0.29 12.66 4.12
CA ARG A 64 -0.49 11.70 3.33
C ARG A 64 -1.97 11.74 3.67
N GLU A 65 -2.31 11.76 4.97
CA GLU A 65 -3.70 11.89 5.43
C GLU A 65 -4.32 13.19 4.94
N THR A 66 -3.61 14.31 5.08
CA THR A 66 -4.08 15.65 4.67
C THR A 66 -4.37 15.70 3.18
N PHE A 67 -3.51 15.11 2.35
CA PHE A 67 -3.68 15.12 0.91
C PHE A 67 -4.80 14.18 0.46
N LEU A 68 -4.80 12.92 0.93
CA LEU A 68 -5.75 11.90 0.49
C LEU A 68 -7.17 12.16 0.98
N SER A 69 -7.35 12.63 2.22
CA SER A 69 -8.68 12.95 2.78
C SER A 69 -9.41 14.08 2.04
N ARG A 70 -8.70 14.91 1.27
CA ARG A 70 -9.28 15.93 0.39
C ARG A 70 -9.79 15.36 -0.94
N GLY A 71 -9.62 14.07 -1.20
CA GLY A 71 -10.12 13.39 -2.39
C GLY A 71 -9.32 13.68 -3.66
N HIS A 72 -8.14 14.29 -3.55
CA HIS A 72 -7.33 14.67 -4.72
C HIS A 72 -6.96 13.46 -5.59
N PHE A 73 -6.74 12.29 -4.99
CA PHE A 73 -6.48 11.03 -5.70
C PHE A 73 -7.69 10.10 -5.82
N ALA A 74 -8.93 10.61 -5.67
CA ALA A 74 -10.13 9.78 -5.79
C ALA A 74 -10.19 8.96 -7.10
N PRO A 75 -9.82 9.48 -8.29
CA PRO A 75 -9.82 8.66 -9.51
C PRO A 75 -8.82 7.49 -9.47
N PHE A 76 -7.71 7.61 -8.75
CA PHE A 76 -6.80 6.48 -8.53
C PHE A 76 -7.38 5.45 -7.58
N VAL A 77 -8.13 5.88 -6.55
CA VAL A 77 -8.83 4.96 -5.65
C VAL A 77 -9.86 4.16 -6.44
N GLU A 78 -10.68 4.84 -7.23
CA GLU A 78 -11.71 4.21 -8.07
C GLU A 78 -11.10 3.18 -9.02
N ALA A 79 -10.00 3.51 -9.69
CA ALA A 79 -9.33 2.59 -10.61
C ALA A 79 -8.73 1.37 -9.90
N VAL A 80 -8.12 1.56 -8.72
CA VAL A 80 -7.61 0.44 -7.91
C VAL A 80 -8.76 -0.46 -7.46
N THR A 81 -9.84 0.11 -6.93
CA THR A 81 -11.02 -0.64 -6.50
C THR A 81 -11.66 -1.39 -7.68
N SER A 82 -11.80 -0.76 -8.85
CA SER A 82 -12.31 -1.43 -10.05
C SER A 82 -11.42 -2.61 -10.46
N SER A 83 -10.10 -2.46 -10.44
CA SER A 83 -9.17 -3.56 -10.73
C SER A 83 -9.25 -4.69 -9.72
N VAL A 84 -9.64 -4.40 -8.47
CA VAL A 84 -9.87 -5.43 -7.43
C VAL A 84 -11.10 -6.26 -7.81
N HIS A 85 -12.19 -5.62 -8.22
CA HIS A 85 -13.36 -6.35 -8.74
C HIS A 85 -13.00 -7.22 -9.95
N ASP A 86 -12.32 -6.65 -10.95
CA ASP A 86 -11.92 -7.43 -12.13
C ASP A 86 -11.05 -8.63 -11.75
N SER A 87 -10.18 -8.49 -10.73
CA SER A 87 -9.36 -9.59 -10.24
C SER A 87 -10.17 -10.68 -9.55
N LEU A 88 -11.22 -10.31 -8.80
CA LEU A 88 -12.08 -11.27 -8.11
C LEU A 88 -12.97 -12.00 -9.12
N ASP A 89 -13.48 -11.29 -10.12
CA ASP A 89 -14.27 -11.83 -11.23
C ASP A 89 -13.44 -12.82 -12.07
N ASP A 90 -12.22 -12.44 -12.46
CA ASP A 90 -11.30 -13.32 -13.21
C ASP A 90 -10.94 -14.60 -12.44
N ALA A 91 -10.91 -14.53 -11.11
CA ALA A 91 -10.65 -15.66 -10.23
C ALA A 91 -11.93 -16.45 -9.88
N GLU A 92 -13.09 -16.07 -10.43
CA GLU A 92 -14.40 -16.66 -10.18
C GLU A 92 -14.72 -16.73 -8.67
N VAL A 93 -14.34 -15.71 -7.91
CA VAL A 93 -14.63 -15.63 -6.46
C VAL A 93 -16.14 -15.45 -6.27
N PRO A 94 -16.81 -16.34 -5.52
CA PRO A 94 -18.26 -16.23 -5.31
C PRO A 94 -18.68 -14.94 -4.59
N ASP A 95 -19.85 -14.41 -4.93
CA ASP A 95 -20.43 -13.20 -4.31
C ASP A 95 -20.62 -13.32 -2.78
N ASP A 96 -20.77 -14.54 -2.26
CA ASP A 96 -20.93 -14.82 -0.82
C ASP A 96 -19.60 -15.15 -0.12
N ALA A 97 -18.47 -15.06 -0.82
CA ALA A 97 -17.15 -15.25 -0.26
C ALA A 97 -16.69 -14.06 0.60
N HIS A 98 -15.62 -14.28 1.35
CA HIS A 98 -14.96 -13.26 2.18
C HIS A 98 -13.50 -13.07 1.73
N PRO A 99 -13.27 -12.41 0.58
CA PRO A 99 -11.94 -12.30 0.01
C PRO A 99 -10.99 -11.52 0.93
N VAL A 100 -9.73 -11.94 0.93
CA VAL A 100 -8.63 -11.33 1.67
C VAL A 100 -7.88 -10.40 0.74
N ILE A 101 -7.89 -9.11 1.06
CA ILE A 101 -7.19 -8.06 0.31
C ILE A 101 -5.99 -7.60 1.13
N LEU A 102 -4.79 -7.75 0.59
CA LEU A 102 -3.55 -7.25 1.18
C LEU A 102 -3.17 -5.93 0.52
N GLU A 103 -3.06 -4.84 1.28
CA GLU A 103 -2.38 -3.63 0.80
C GLU A 103 -0.95 -3.59 1.36
N VAL A 104 0.04 -3.54 0.47
CA VAL A 104 1.46 -3.46 0.80
C VAL A 104 1.95 -2.02 0.71
N GLY A 105 2.56 -1.52 1.79
CA GLY A 105 2.89 -0.10 1.93
C GLY A 105 1.64 0.76 2.13
N ALA A 106 0.69 0.25 2.92
CA ALA A 106 -0.66 0.79 3.01
C ALA A 106 -0.75 2.20 3.64
N GLY A 107 0.31 2.69 4.30
CA GLY A 107 0.35 4.03 4.86
C GLY A 107 -0.81 4.32 5.81
N THR A 108 -1.72 5.21 5.43
CA THR A 108 -2.90 5.57 6.24
C THR A 108 -4.03 4.54 6.13
N GLY A 109 -3.97 3.63 5.16
CA GLY A 109 -5.04 2.67 4.83
C GLY A 109 -6.15 3.25 3.98
N TYR A 110 -5.94 4.44 3.39
CA TYR A 110 -6.96 5.14 2.61
C TYR A 110 -7.48 4.30 1.43
N TYR A 111 -6.60 3.71 0.62
CA TYR A 111 -6.99 2.88 -0.53
C TYR A 111 -7.65 1.57 -0.07
N LEU A 112 -7.06 0.86 0.89
CA LEU A 112 -7.65 -0.36 1.45
C LEU A 112 -9.03 -0.11 2.04
N ALA A 113 -9.23 0.94 2.84
CA ALA A 113 -10.53 1.24 3.43
C ALA A 113 -11.63 1.43 2.37
N HIS A 114 -11.37 2.24 1.33
CA HIS A 114 -12.32 2.46 0.23
C HIS A 114 -12.58 1.18 -0.56
N THR A 115 -11.53 0.38 -0.80
CA THR A 115 -11.68 -0.92 -1.48
C THR A 115 -12.58 -1.85 -0.67
N LEU A 116 -12.39 -1.92 0.65
CA LEU A 116 -13.19 -2.79 1.51
C LEU A 116 -14.65 -2.32 1.56
N ASP A 117 -14.91 -1.02 1.62
CA ASP A 117 -16.27 -0.46 1.62
C ASP A 117 -17.06 -0.86 0.36
N ASP A 118 -16.38 -0.98 -0.77
CA ASP A 118 -16.98 -1.34 -2.05
C ASP A 118 -17.06 -2.87 -2.28
N VAL A 119 -16.00 -3.62 -1.92
CA VAL A 119 -15.97 -5.08 -2.00
C VAL A 119 -16.64 -5.67 -0.76
N ILE A 120 -17.95 -5.90 -0.83
CA ILE A 120 -18.75 -6.41 0.28
C ILE A 120 -18.22 -7.75 0.79
N GLY A 121 -18.19 -7.91 2.12
CA GLY A 121 -17.74 -9.16 2.75
C GLY A 121 -16.23 -9.37 2.80
N SER A 122 -15.44 -8.57 2.07
CA SER A 122 -13.98 -8.62 2.11
C SER A 122 -13.38 -8.19 3.45
N ARG A 123 -12.17 -8.67 3.72
CA ARG A 123 -11.36 -8.32 4.89
C ARG A 123 -9.95 -7.93 4.45
N GLY A 124 -9.36 -6.96 5.15
CA GLY A 124 -8.10 -6.33 4.75
C GLY A 124 -6.93 -6.69 5.65
N VAL A 125 -5.77 -6.93 5.05
CA VAL A 125 -4.47 -6.89 5.72
C VAL A 125 -3.78 -5.61 5.27
N GLY A 126 -3.61 -4.66 6.19
CA GLY A 126 -2.78 -3.48 5.96
C GLY A 126 -1.36 -3.77 6.42
N LEU A 127 -0.41 -3.83 5.48
CA LEU A 127 1.00 -4.08 5.78
C LEU A 127 1.83 -2.83 5.48
N ASP A 128 2.59 -2.38 6.46
CA ASP A 128 3.55 -1.28 6.28
C ASP A 128 4.77 -1.50 7.17
N VAL A 129 5.93 -0.97 6.80
CA VAL A 129 7.12 -1.04 7.65
C VAL A 129 7.11 0.05 8.74
N SER A 130 6.36 1.14 8.51
CA SER A 130 6.20 2.23 9.47
C SER A 130 5.26 1.86 10.61
N VAL A 131 5.75 1.93 11.84
CA VAL A 131 4.90 1.84 13.04
C VAL A 131 3.94 3.04 13.17
N HIS A 132 4.20 4.15 12.48
CA HIS A 132 3.26 5.26 12.39
C HIS A 132 2.10 4.93 11.47
N ALA A 133 2.38 4.38 10.27
CA ALA A 133 1.36 3.84 9.37
C ALA A 133 0.50 2.77 10.05
N ALA A 134 1.13 1.79 10.71
CA ALA A 134 0.44 0.70 11.41
C ALA A 134 -0.60 1.20 12.45
N ARG A 135 -0.33 2.34 13.11
CA ARG A 135 -1.30 2.96 14.04
C ARG A 135 -2.52 3.53 13.35
N HIS A 136 -2.37 4.04 12.13
CA HIS A 136 -3.48 4.52 11.30
C HIS A 136 -4.25 3.33 10.73
N LEU A 137 -3.55 2.34 10.19
CA LEU A 137 -4.14 1.10 9.65
C LEU A 137 -5.03 0.41 10.66
N ALA A 138 -4.62 0.33 11.92
CA ALA A 138 -5.41 -0.33 12.97
C ALA A 138 -6.77 0.35 13.24
N LYS A 139 -6.98 1.57 12.74
CA LYS A 139 -8.18 2.38 12.95
C LYS A 139 -8.89 2.79 11.66
N CYS A 140 -8.26 2.60 10.51
CA CYS A 140 -8.77 3.10 9.23
C CYS A 140 -10.12 2.48 8.86
N HIS A 141 -10.33 1.21 9.23
CA HIS A 141 -11.54 0.48 8.85
C HIS A 141 -11.74 -0.77 9.76
N PRO A 142 -12.97 -1.11 10.19
CA PRO A 142 -13.21 -2.21 11.14
C PRO A 142 -12.78 -3.60 10.62
N ARG A 143 -12.82 -3.82 9.31
CA ARG A 143 -12.41 -5.08 8.66
C ARG A 143 -10.90 -5.16 8.34
N VAL A 144 -10.08 -4.22 8.84
CA VAL A 144 -8.60 -4.25 8.63
C VAL A 144 -7.88 -4.84 9.82
N GLY A 145 -6.93 -5.74 9.58
CA GLY A 145 -5.87 -6.10 10.51
C GLY A 145 -4.56 -5.39 10.12
N ALA A 146 -3.92 -4.72 11.08
CA ALA A 146 -2.75 -3.90 10.83
C ALA A 146 -1.46 -4.61 11.25
N VAL A 147 -0.54 -4.76 10.31
CA VAL A 147 0.72 -5.49 10.48
C VAL A 147 1.89 -4.56 10.15
N ALA A 148 2.77 -4.35 11.12
CA ALA A 148 4.06 -3.72 10.89
C ALA A 148 5.08 -4.79 10.46
N ALA A 149 5.49 -4.78 9.18
CA ALA A 149 6.40 -5.76 8.60
C ALA A 149 7.18 -5.19 7.41
N ASP A 150 8.32 -5.80 7.09
CA ASP A 150 9.20 -5.38 6.00
C ASP A 150 8.88 -6.18 4.72
N VAL A 151 8.41 -5.49 3.67
CA VAL A 151 8.07 -6.11 2.38
C VAL A 151 9.26 -6.81 1.71
N TRP A 152 10.49 -6.39 2.02
CA TRP A 152 11.71 -7.00 1.48
C TRP A 152 12.11 -8.29 2.21
N ALA A 153 11.53 -8.55 3.38
CA ALA A 153 11.65 -9.81 4.08
C ALA A 153 10.56 -10.79 3.63
N ARG A 154 10.56 -11.98 4.22
CA ARG A 154 9.44 -12.90 4.08
C ARG A 154 8.19 -12.26 4.69
N LEU A 155 7.11 -12.15 3.92
CA LEU A 155 5.84 -11.63 4.40
C LEU A 155 5.27 -12.55 5.49
N PRO A 156 4.78 -12.00 6.62
CA PRO A 156 4.23 -12.77 7.74
C PRO A 156 2.80 -13.27 7.45
N LEU A 157 2.65 -13.89 6.28
CA LEU A 157 1.40 -14.40 5.72
C LEU A 157 1.62 -15.83 5.25
N ARG A 158 0.58 -16.63 5.38
CA ARG A 158 0.55 -18.01 4.91
C ARG A 158 0.59 -18.05 3.39
N ASP A 159 1.17 -19.11 2.85
CA ASP A 159 1.14 -19.39 1.42
C ASP A 159 -0.31 -19.52 0.94
N ALA A 160 -0.59 -19.07 -0.28
CA ALA A 160 -1.91 -19.18 -0.92
C ALA A 160 -3.09 -18.76 -0.02
N SER A 161 -2.98 -17.61 0.65
CA SER A 161 -3.96 -17.11 1.63
C SER A 161 -4.61 -15.78 1.24
N VAL A 162 -4.08 -15.09 0.24
CA VAL A 162 -4.53 -13.76 -0.21
C VAL A 162 -5.20 -13.87 -1.58
N ASP A 163 -6.37 -13.26 -1.74
CA ASP A 163 -7.11 -13.24 -3.00
C ASP A 163 -6.58 -12.13 -3.92
N VAL A 164 -6.34 -10.93 -3.37
CA VAL A 164 -5.83 -9.78 -4.12
C VAL A 164 -4.77 -9.02 -3.32
N ILE A 165 -3.68 -8.64 -3.98
CA ILE A 165 -2.66 -7.75 -3.41
C ILE A 165 -2.74 -6.39 -4.12
N THR A 166 -2.88 -5.30 -3.38
CA THR A 166 -2.76 -3.94 -3.90
C THR A 166 -1.41 -3.33 -3.49
N VAL A 167 -0.75 -2.66 -4.44
CA VAL A 167 0.54 -1.98 -4.22
C VAL A 167 0.48 -0.59 -4.83
N VAL A 168 0.27 0.42 -3.98
CA VAL A 168 0.02 1.80 -4.40
C VAL A 168 1.25 2.66 -4.08
N PHE A 169 2.01 3.04 -5.12
CA PHE A 169 3.26 3.81 -5.00
C PHE A 169 4.33 3.20 -4.05
N ALA A 170 4.18 1.91 -3.71
CA ALA A 170 5.00 1.21 -2.72
C ALA A 170 5.99 0.20 -3.34
N PRO A 171 6.99 -0.28 -2.58
CA PRO A 171 7.92 -1.31 -3.02
C PRO A 171 7.23 -2.66 -3.25
N ARG A 172 7.89 -3.54 -4.03
CA ARG A 172 7.30 -4.80 -4.51
C ARG A 172 8.26 -5.96 -4.27
N ASN A 173 7.71 -7.10 -3.87
CA ASN A 173 8.45 -8.35 -3.71
C ASN A 173 7.70 -9.45 -4.47
N ALA A 174 7.99 -9.59 -5.76
CA ALA A 174 7.24 -10.47 -6.65
C ALA A 174 7.25 -11.94 -6.21
N ALA A 175 8.37 -12.42 -5.65
CA ALA A 175 8.48 -13.78 -5.13
C ALA A 175 7.53 -14.03 -3.96
N GLU A 176 7.49 -13.11 -3.00
CA GLU A 176 6.59 -13.24 -1.84
C GLU A 176 5.13 -12.99 -2.21
N PHE A 177 4.86 -12.09 -3.15
CA PHE A 177 3.51 -11.87 -3.67
C PHE A 177 2.97 -13.14 -4.33
N ALA A 178 3.77 -13.79 -5.19
CA ALA A 178 3.40 -15.06 -5.79
C ALA A 178 3.19 -16.17 -4.75
N ARG A 179 3.99 -16.20 -3.67
CA ARG A 179 3.85 -17.18 -2.58
C ARG A 179 2.53 -17.05 -1.83
N VAL A 180 2.12 -15.83 -1.47
CA VAL A 180 0.95 -15.60 -0.61
C VAL A 180 -0.36 -15.56 -1.40
N LEU A 181 -0.31 -15.32 -2.71
CA LEU A 181 -1.50 -15.34 -3.56
C LEU A 181 -2.10 -16.73 -3.68
N LYS A 182 -3.42 -16.81 -3.54
CA LYS A 182 -4.21 -17.98 -3.90
C LYS A 182 -4.13 -18.25 -5.41
N PRO A 183 -4.41 -19.48 -5.87
CA PRO A 183 -4.63 -19.74 -7.29
C PRO A 183 -5.69 -18.78 -7.87
N GLY A 184 -5.39 -18.16 -9.02
CA GLY A 184 -6.25 -17.17 -9.66
C GLY A 184 -6.11 -15.74 -9.10
N GLY A 185 -5.53 -15.58 -7.90
CA GLY A 185 -5.31 -14.27 -7.29
C GLY A 185 -4.32 -13.40 -8.06
N GLN A 186 -4.46 -12.09 -7.90
CA GLN A 186 -3.67 -11.11 -8.66
C GLN A 186 -3.05 -10.02 -7.78
N VAL A 187 -1.98 -9.43 -8.29
CA VAL A 187 -1.37 -8.20 -7.78
C VAL A 187 -1.80 -7.04 -8.66
N ILE A 188 -2.34 -5.99 -8.05
CA ILE A 188 -2.73 -4.74 -8.69
C ILE A 188 -1.73 -3.69 -8.26
N VAL A 189 -1.00 -3.15 -9.23
CA VAL A 189 0.06 -2.18 -8.97
C VAL A 189 -0.28 -0.84 -9.59
N LEU A 190 -0.45 0.17 -8.74
CA LEU A 190 -0.53 1.57 -9.17
C LEU A 190 0.86 2.21 -9.04
N ALA A 191 1.42 2.62 -10.18
CA ALA A 191 2.72 3.27 -10.24
C ALA A 191 2.61 4.63 -10.92
N ALA A 192 3.22 5.65 -10.33
CA ALA A 192 3.34 6.96 -10.97
C ALA A 192 4.04 6.79 -12.32
N ASP A 193 3.55 7.49 -13.33
CA ASP A 193 4.09 7.47 -14.69
C ASP A 193 4.78 8.80 -15.01
N ARG A 194 5.43 8.87 -16.17
CA ARG A 194 6.13 10.06 -16.64
C ARG A 194 5.22 11.28 -16.64
N GLY A 195 5.74 12.40 -16.16
CA GLY A 195 4.98 13.65 -16.06
C GLY A 195 3.89 13.63 -14.99
N HIS A 196 3.87 12.64 -14.10
CA HIS A 196 3.08 12.71 -12.87
C HIS A 196 3.50 13.97 -12.10
N LEU A 197 2.54 14.89 -11.92
CA LEU A 197 2.71 16.19 -11.26
C LEU A 197 3.76 17.07 -11.93
N ALA A 198 3.82 17.03 -13.28
CA ALA A 198 4.79 17.77 -14.08
C ALA A 198 4.83 19.27 -13.77
N GLU A 199 3.68 19.87 -13.47
CA GLU A 199 3.55 21.30 -13.21
C GLU A 199 4.25 21.74 -11.92
N LEU A 200 4.52 20.81 -11.00
CA LEU A 200 5.25 21.07 -9.76
C LEU A 200 6.78 20.97 -9.93
N ARG A 201 7.28 20.42 -11.05
CA ARG A 201 8.71 20.13 -11.24
C ARG A 201 9.57 21.38 -11.26
N ASP A 202 9.31 22.30 -12.18
CA ASP A 202 10.11 23.51 -12.32
C ASP A 202 9.96 24.45 -11.11
N PRO A 203 8.75 24.72 -10.58
CA PRO A 203 8.60 25.65 -9.46
C PRO A 203 9.22 25.14 -8.16
N LEU A 204 9.19 23.82 -7.93
CA LEU A 204 9.68 23.23 -6.68
C LEU A 204 11.05 22.57 -6.81
N GLY A 205 11.57 22.36 -8.01
CA GLY A 205 12.84 21.69 -8.28
C GLY A 205 12.85 20.20 -7.90
N ILE A 206 11.69 19.53 -7.99
CA ILE A 206 11.51 18.12 -7.64
C ILE A 206 11.77 17.20 -8.84
N ILE A 207 12.17 15.95 -8.58
CA ILE A 207 12.64 15.01 -9.62
C ILE A 207 11.47 14.28 -10.30
N ASP A 208 11.47 14.23 -11.64
CA ASP A 208 10.45 13.52 -12.43
C ASP A 208 10.53 11.98 -12.27
N VAL A 209 9.47 11.29 -12.68
CA VAL A 209 9.43 9.83 -12.72
C VAL A 209 10.29 9.33 -13.89
N GLU A 210 11.14 8.34 -13.62
CA GLU A 210 11.96 7.72 -14.66
C GLU A 210 11.12 7.00 -15.72
N GLU A 211 11.53 7.13 -16.99
CA GLU A 211 10.90 6.48 -18.14
C GLU A 211 11.03 4.94 -18.09
N GLY A 212 10.01 4.22 -18.56
CA GLY A 212 10.00 2.75 -18.60
C GLY A 212 9.89 2.08 -17.22
N LYS A 213 9.39 2.80 -16.20
CA LYS A 213 9.22 2.27 -14.85
C LYS A 213 8.25 1.09 -14.79
N VAL A 214 7.20 1.10 -15.61
CA VAL A 214 6.23 -0.01 -15.72
C VAL A 214 6.87 -1.23 -16.37
N ASP A 215 7.61 -1.06 -17.47
CA ASP A 215 8.30 -2.17 -18.13
C ASP A 215 9.32 -2.82 -17.19
N ARG A 216 10.14 -2.01 -16.51
CA ARG A 216 11.11 -2.49 -15.51
C ARG A 216 10.44 -3.24 -14.35
N LEU A 217 9.26 -2.78 -13.93
CA LEU A 217 8.47 -3.49 -12.91
C LEU A 217 8.05 -4.87 -13.40
N ILE A 218 7.54 -4.97 -14.64
CA ILE A 218 7.15 -6.26 -15.23
C ILE A 218 8.36 -7.18 -15.37
N GLU A 219 9.49 -6.66 -15.84
CA GLU A 219 10.75 -7.41 -15.95
C GLU A 219 11.25 -7.93 -14.59
N GLN A 220 11.18 -7.10 -13.54
CA GLN A 220 11.57 -7.49 -12.18
C GLN A 220 10.63 -8.53 -11.56
N ALA A 221 9.37 -8.57 -12.01
CA ALA A 221 8.39 -9.55 -11.55
C ALA A 221 8.47 -10.88 -12.32
N ALA A 222 9.11 -10.89 -13.48
CA ALA A 222 9.21 -12.06 -14.35
C ALA A 222 9.82 -13.28 -13.62
N GLY A 223 9.26 -14.46 -13.88
CA GLY A 223 9.62 -15.71 -13.21
C GLY A 223 8.80 -16.00 -11.94
N HIS A 224 8.12 -15.00 -11.38
CA HIS A 224 7.17 -15.17 -10.28
C HIS A 224 5.74 -14.77 -10.69
N LEU A 225 5.64 -13.64 -11.39
CA LEU A 225 4.37 -13.09 -11.85
C LEU A 225 4.45 -12.74 -13.34
N ARG A 226 3.30 -12.69 -14.00
CA ARG A 226 3.13 -12.25 -15.38
C ARG A 226 1.94 -11.29 -15.54
N PRO A 227 1.98 -10.35 -16.50
CA PRO A 227 0.86 -9.45 -16.77
C PRO A 227 -0.45 -10.15 -17.11
N VAL A 228 -1.54 -9.55 -16.64
CA VAL A 228 -2.93 -9.85 -17.05
C VAL A 228 -3.38 -8.70 -17.95
N GLY A 229 -3.30 -8.90 -19.27
CA GLY A 229 -3.58 -7.84 -20.23
C GLY A 229 -2.49 -6.76 -20.27
N GLY A 230 -2.85 -5.59 -20.81
CA GLY A 230 -1.99 -4.41 -20.83
C GLY A 230 -2.22 -3.51 -19.61
N SER A 231 -1.23 -2.68 -19.29
CA SER A 231 -1.40 -1.65 -18.27
C SER A 231 -2.41 -0.60 -18.73
N GLU A 232 -3.29 -0.18 -17.83
CA GLU A 232 -4.20 0.93 -18.05
C GLU A 232 -3.55 2.23 -17.55
N TYR A 233 -3.70 3.30 -18.33
CA TYR A 233 -3.15 4.61 -18.04
C TYR A 233 -4.24 5.54 -17.54
N ILE A 234 -4.00 6.15 -16.38
CA ILE A 234 -4.95 7.02 -15.69
C ILE A 234 -4.34 8.42 -15.61
N GLU A 235 -5.04 9.40 -16.16
CA GLU A 235 -4.67 10.81 -16.13
C GLU A 235 -5.85 11.70 -15.79
N PHE A 236 -5.65 12.62 -14.86
CA PHE A 236 -6.64 13.63 -14.50
C PHE A 236 -5.97 14.87 -13.92
N ALA A 237 -6.64 16.01 -14.08
CA ALA A 237 -6.23 17.27 -13.51
C ALA A 237 -6.87 17.48 -12.12
N MET A 238 -6.08 18.01 -11.19
CA MET A 238 -6.53 18.42 -9.86
C MET A 238 -6.28 19.92 -9.71
N ASN A 239 -7.15 20.62 -9.00
CA ASN A 239 -6.87 21.99 -8.58
C ASN A 239 -6.38 21.98 -7.14
N LEU A 240 -5.08 22.21 -6.93
CA LEU A 240 -4.44 22.10 -5.62
C LEU A 240 -4.17 23.48 -5.04
N ASP A 241 -4.53 23.69 -3.77
CA ASP A 241 -4.03 24.81 -2.98
C ASP A 241 -2.60 24.54 -2.48
N ARG A 242 -1.93 25.57 -1.96
CA ARG A 242 -0.55 25.46 -1.46
C ARG A 242 -0.39 24.41 -0.35
N ASP A 243 -1.39 24.26 0.52
CA ASP A 243 -1.36 23.27 1.60
C ASP A 243 -1.42 21.84 1.05
N SER A 244 -2.26 21.59 0.04
CA SER A 244 -2.33 20.30 -0.64
C SER A 244 -1.05 19.99 -1.40
N ILE A 245 -0.44 21.01 -2.02
CA ILE A 245 0.87 20.87 -2.67
C ILE A 245 1.94 20.52 -1.63
N ALA A 246 1.99 21.23 -0.50
CA ALA A 246 2.94 20.95 0.58
C ALA A 246 2.76 19.51 1.11
N ALA A 247 1.53 19.11 1.39
CA ALA A 247 1.20 17.77 1.85
C ALA A 247 1.58 16.68 0.82
N GLN A 248 1.30 16.90 -0.47
CA GLN A 248 1.75 15.96 -1.50
C GLN A 248 3.28 15.83 -1.50
N ILE A 249 4.00 16.95 -1.56
CA ILE A 249 5.46 16.87 -1.62
C ILE A 249 6.03 16.20 -0.35
N GLY A 250 5.49 16.53 0.83
CA GLY A 250 5.88 15.96 2.11
C GLY A 250 5.65 14.45 2.23
N MET A 251 4.60 13.90 1.62
CA MET A 251 4.36 12.45 1.62
C MET A 251 5.16 11.67 0.56
N SER A 252 5.96 12.36 -0.26
CA SER A 252 6.66 11.78 -1.41
C SER A 252 8.19 11.82 -1.23
N PRO A 253 8.95 10.88 -1.83
CA PRO A 253 10.41 10.96 -1.82
C PRO A 253 10.97 12.04 -2.78
N SER A 254 10.10 12.71 -3.56
CA SER A 254 10.47 13.51 -4.73
C SER A 254 11.25 14.80 -4.40
N ALA A 255 11.19 15.25 -3.15
CA ALA A 255 11.86 16.46 -2.65
C ALA A 255 12.88 16.20 -1.55
N ARG A 256 13.26 14.93 -1.29
CA ARG A 256 14.21 14.58 -0.21
C ARG A 256 15.59 15.22 -0.39
N HIS A 257 15.95 15.62 -1.61
CA HIS A 257 17.19 16.33 -1.92
C HIS A 257 17.14 17.85 -1.64
N ILE A 258 15.98 18.39 -1.27
CA ILE A 258 15.75 19.82 -1.06
C ILE A 258 15.65 20.10 0.44
N PRO A 259 16.42 21.05 1.00
CA PRO A 259 16.27 21.46 2.39
C PRO A 259 14.86 21.98 2.70
N ALA A 260 14.28 21.56 3.84
CA ALA A 260 12.91 21.92 4.21
C ALA A 260 12.60 23.43 4.21
N PRO A 261 13.47 24.33 4.71
CA PRO A 261 13.21 25.78 4.65
C PRO A 261 13.12 26.30 3.22
N GLU A 262 14.00 25.82 2.34
CA GLU A 262 14.03 26.21 0.93
C GLU A 262 12.78 25.73 0.19
N LEU A 263 12.34 24.50 0.45
CA LEU A 263 11.10 23.98 -0.12
C LEU A 263 9.87 24.78 0.34
N ALA A 264 9.82 25.17 1.62
CA ALA A 264 8.74 25.99 2.16
C ALA A 264 8.67 27.38 1.48
N GLU A 265 9.82 28.02 1.24
CA GLU A 265 9.89 29.28 0.50
C GLU A 265 9.39 29.12 -0.95
N ARG A 266 9.80 28.05 -1.64
CA ARG A 266 9.32 27.75 -3.00
C ARG A 266 7.81 27.56 -3.03
N ILE A 267 7.24 26.79 -2.09
CA ILE A 267 5.79 26.59 -1.98
C ILE A 267 5.06 27.91 -1.70
N ALA A 268 5.59 28.75 -0.81
CA ALA A 268 5.00 30.05 -0.49
C ALA A 268 4.96 31.01 -1.69
N SER A 269 5.88 30.83 -2.65
CA SER A 269 5.95 31.62 -3.88
C SER A 269 4.97 31.17 -4.99
N LEU A 270 4.36 29.98 -4.85
CA LEU A 270 3.39 29.47 -5.82
C LEU A 270 2.13 30.36 -5.85
N PRO A 271 1.31 30.31 -6.91
CA PRO A 271 -0.06 30.83 -6.88
C PRO A 271 -0.88 30.26 -5.70
N GLU A 272 -2.01 30.89 -5.35
CA GLU A 272 -2.90 30.37 -4.29
C GLU A 272 -3.43 28.97 -4.63
N THR A 273 -3.75 28.74 -5.90
CA THR A 273 -4.13 27.44 -6.44
C THR A 273 -3.43 27.19 -7.77
N MET A 274 -3.17 25.92 -8.07
CA MET A 274 -2.54 25.50 -9.32
C MET A 274 -3.22 24.24 -9.85
N THR A 275 -3.45 24.20 -11.15
CA THR A 275 -3.86 22.96 -11.81
C THR A 275 -2.64 22.05 -11.97
N VAL A 276 -2.73 20.84 -11.44
CA VAL A 276 -1.66 19.84 -11.44
C VAL A 276 -2.21 18.53 -11.99
N THR A 277 -1.48 17.90 -12.89
CA THR A 277 -1.91 16.66 -13.54
C THR A 277 -1.34 15.44 -12.83
N ALA A 278 -2.20 14.55 -12.35
CA ALA A 278 -1.80 13.24 -11.85
C ALA A 278 -1.78 12.22 -13.00
N ARG A 279 -0.70 11.44 -13.10
CA ARG A 279 -0.51 10.38 -14.09
C ARG A 279 -0.01 9.09 -13.45
N ALA A 280 -0.67 7.97 -13.70
CA ALA A 280 -0.21 6.68 -13.21
C ALA A 280 -0.63 5.55 -14.16
N GLY A 281 0.12 4.46 -14.13
CA GLY A 281 -0.26 3.20 -14.74
C GLY A 281 -0.76 2.23 -13.68
N ILE A 282 -1.87 1.54 -13.97
CA ILE A 282 -2.33 0.38 -13.22
C ILE A 282 -1.97 -0.89 -13.99
N THR A 283 -1.30 -1.82 -13.33
CA THR A 283 -0.85 -3.08 -13.92
C THR A 283 -1.31 -4.24 -13.07
N ARG A 284 -2.04 -5.17 -13.69
CA ARG A 284 -2.48 -6.41 -13.07
C ARG A 284 -1.50 -7.53 -13.39
N LEU A 285 -1.09 -8.28 -12.38
CA LEU A 285 -0.14 -9.38 -12.48
C LEU A 285 -0.72 -10.61 -11.80
N GLN A 286 -0.52 -11.80 -12.36
CA GLN A 286 -0.91 -13.06 -11.73
C GLN A 286 0.29 -14.02 -11.70
N HIS A 287 0.14 -15.16 -11.04
CA HIS A 287 1.16 -16.21 -11.04
C HIS A 287 1.60 -16.55 -12.47
N ALA A 288 2.93 -16.60 -12.68
CA ALA A 288 3.54 -16.96 -13.96
C ALA A 288 3.20 -18.40 -14.39
#